data_AF-A0AAV6UER3-F1
#
_entry.id   AF-A0AAV6UER3-F1
#
_cell.length_a   1.000
_cell.length_b   1.000
_cell.length_c   1.000
_cell.angle_alpha   90.00
_cell.angle_beta   90.00
_cell.angle_gamma   90.00
#
_symmetry.space_group_name_H-M   'P 1'
#
loop_
_entity.id
_entity.type
_entity.pdbx_description
1 polymer ?
#
loop_
_entity_poly.entity_id
_entity_poly.type
_entity_poly.pdbx_seq_one_letter_code
_entity_poly.pdbx_strand_id
1 'polypeptide(L)'
;MLTHLLTSCELIRDDLLQWVDREKRHFKLQWSHKSAGHWTLADSAVFQDWDKIKGRYNPEEKNYYMYAKQCFGATLKKQSSVRQLPCKDKYVKKYQLMMDGDERKEMMQIRSFIPSSIIRKNPFYIEKMVKAERPLPTSVIHKDHTYHSK
;
A
#
# COMPACT_ATOMS: atom_id res chain seq x y z
N MET A 1 8.67 3.65 -3.94
CA MET A 1 8.98 2.40 -4.68
C MET A 1 8.04 1.25 -4.35
N LEU A 2 7.86 0.83 -3.09
CA LEU A 2 6.85 -0.20 -2.76
C LEU A 2 5.41 0.31 -2.89
N THR A 3 5.22 1.61 -2.65
CA THR A 3 4.02 2.36 -3.03
C THR A 3 3.75 2.27 -4.53
N HIS A 4 4.77 2.42 -5.38
CA HIS A 4 4.62 2.22 -6.83
C HIS A 4 4.32 0.77 -7.18
N LEU A 5 4.90 -0.25 -6.54
CA LEU A 5 4.46 -1.63 -6.76
C LEU A 5 2.98 -1.80 -6.38
N LEU A 6 2.55 -1.31 -5.21
CA LEU A 6 1.16 -1.42 -4.74
C LEU A 6 0.15 -0.54 -5.50
N THR A 7 0.62 0.51 -6.18
CA THR A 7 -0.20 1.48 -6.94
C THR A 7 -0.18 1.18 -8.44
N SER A 8 0.97 0.82 -9.02
CA SER A 8 1.13 0.37 -10.41
C SER A 8 0.62 -1.05 -10.62
N CYS A 9 0.58 -1.90 -9.58
CA CYS A 9 -0.28 -3.08 -9.56
C CYS A 9 -1.75 -2.67 -9.29
N GLU A 10 -2.28 -1.75 -10.10
CA GLU A 10 -3.75 -1.57 -10.23
C GLU A 10 -4.43 -2.89 -10.62
N LEU A 11 -3.66 -3.82 -11.20
CA LEU A 11 -3.93 -5.25 -11.20
C LEU A 11 -3.25 -5.88 -9.97
N ILE A 12 -3.95 -5.85 -8.84
CA ILE A 12 -3.79 -6.87 -7.80
C ILE A 12 -3.74 -8.21 -8.53
N ARG A 13 -2.63 -8.94 -8.44
CA ARG A 13 -2.64 -10.34 -8.84
C ARG A 13 -3.57 -11.02 -7.86
N ASP A 14 -4.80 -11.30 -8.28
CA ASP A 14 -5.94 -11.56 -7.42
C ASP A 14 -5.68 -12.63 -6.36
N ASP A 15 -4.72 -13.52 -6.54
CA ASP A 15 -4.40 -14.52 -5.50
C ASP A 15 -3.07 -14.30 -4.76
N LEU A 16 -2.20 -13.42 -5.28
CA LEU A 16 -0.82 -13.31 -4.78
C LEU A 16 -0.56 -12.05 -3.96
N LEU A 17 -1.13 -10.90 -4.31
CA LEU A 17 -0.92 -9.64 -3.60
C LEU A 17 -2.21 -8.86 -3.56
N GLN A 18 -2.87 -8.82 -2.41
CA GLN A 18 -4.21 -8.22 -2.28
C GLN A 18 -4.28 -7.22 -1.14
N TRP A 19 -5.10 -6.20 -1.31
CA TRP A 19 -5.54 -5.36 -0.19
C TRP A 19 -6.52 -6.14 0.69
N VAL A 20 -6.27 -6.15 1.99
CA VAL A 20 -7.18 -6.70 3.01
C VAL A 20 -8.07 -5.61 3.59
N ASP A 21 -7.47 -4.44 3.83
CA ASP A 21 -8.15 -3.24 4.32
C ASP A 21 -7.42 -2.03 3.76
N ARG A 22 -7.99 -1.42 2.71
CA ARG A 22 -7.35 -0.25 2.06
C ARG A 22 -7.30 0.96 2.98
N GLU A 23 -8.30 1.15 3.84
CA GLU A 23 -8.35 2.30 4.75
C GLU A 23 -7.24 2.23 5.81
N LYS A 24 -7.00 1.04 6.36
CA LYS A 24 -5.89 0.79 7.28
C LYS A 24 -4.56 0.53 6.57
N ARG A 25 -4.58 0.54 5.23
CA ARG A 25 -3.47 0.20 4.34
C ARG A 25 -2.87 -1.17 4.65
N HIS A 26 -3.72 -2.14 4.96
CA HIS A 26 -3.35 -3.53 5.16
C HIS A 26 -3.42 -4.28 3.84
N PHE A 27 -2.33 -4.93 3.50
CA PHE A 27 -2.26 -5.84 2.36
C PHE A 27 -1.74 -7.19 2.80
N LYS A 28 -2.07 -8.23 2.04
CA LYS A 28 -1.57 -9.57 2.20
C LYS A 28 -0.84 -10.01 0.95
N LEU A 29 0.14 -10.88 1.16
CA LEU A 29 1.01 -11.43 0.14
C LEU A 29 1.09 -12.94 0.32
N GLN A 30 0.84 -13.67 -0.75
CA GLN A 30 1.03 -15.12 -0.79
C GLN A 30 2.53 -15.42 -0.72
N TRP A 31 2.89 -16.33 0.18
CA TRP A 31 4.26 -16.69 0.53
C TRP A 31 4.47 -18.21 0.52
N SER A 32 3.88 -18.90 -0.46
CA SER A 32 3.94 -20.36 -0.66
C SER A 32 5.37 -20.92 -0.51
N HIS A 33 5.54 -21.98 0.26
CA HIS A 33 6.84 -22.63 0.43
C HIS A 33 7.22 -23.42 -0.83
N LYS A 34 8.53 -23.47 -1.18
CA LYS A 34 9.01 -24.19 -2.37
C LYS A 34 8.67 -25.67 -2.34
N SER A 35 8.68 -26.28 -1.15
CA SER A 35 8.35 -27.70 -0.97
C SER A 35 6.85 -27.97 -0.83
N ALA A 36 6.00 -26.95 -0.91
CA ALA A 36 4.58 -27.20 -1.11
C ALA A 36 4.46 -27.81 -2.51
N GLY A 37 3.87 -29.01 -2.63
CA GLY A 37 3.79 -29.77 -3.90
C GLY A 37 3.09 -29.05 -5.08
N HIS A 38 2.65 -27.81 -4.87
CA HIS A 38 1.97 -26.95 -5.84
C HIS A 38 2.68 -25.63 -6.09
N TRP A 39 3.96 -25.46 -5.71
CA TRP A 39 4.68 -24.22 -6.03
C TRP A 39 4.94 -24.12 -7.53
N THR A 40 4.36 -23.11 -8.16
CA THR A 40 4.46 -22.84 -9.59
C THR A 40 5.24 -21.54 -9.85
N LEU A 41 5.65 -21.33 -11.10
CA LEU A 41 6.25 -20.06 -11.50
C LEU A 41 5.28 -18.88 -11.30
N ALA A 42 3.97 -19.12 -11.41
CA ALA A 42 2.95 -18.10 -11.15
C ALA A 42 3.05 -17.55 -9.72
N ASP A 43 3.31 -18.40 -8.72
CA ASP A 43 3.49 -17.99 -7.31
C ASP A 43 4.64 -17.00 -7.10
N SER A 44 5.59 -16.93 -8.03
CA SER A 44 6.75 -16.03 -7.95
C SER A 44 6.53 -14.68 -8.61
N ALA A 45 5.39 -14.48 -9.26
CA ALA A 45 5.26 -13.43 -10.25
C ALA A 45 5.22 -12.01 -9.65
N VAL A 46 4.76 -11.86 -8.40
CA VAL A 46 4.90 -10.59 -7.64
C VAL A 46 6.37 -10.21 -7.45
N PHE A 47 7.24 -11.20 -7.18
CA PHE A 47 8.67 -10.97 -6.97
C PHE A 47 9.37 -10.64 -8.29
N GLN A 48 8.91 -11.24 -9.39
CA GLN A 48 9.39 -10.91 -10.73
C GLN A 48 9.04 -9.46 -11.11
N ASP A 49 7.81 -9.02 -10.87
CA ASP A 49 7.38 -7.65 -11.17
C ASP A 49 8.19 -6.63 -10.38
N TRP A 50 8.48 -6.95 -9.11
CA TRP A 50 9.38 -6.14 -8.29
C TRP A 50 10.78 -6.02 -8.91
N ASP A 51 11.36 -7.12 -9.35
CA ASP A 51 12.69 -7.11 -9.97
C ASP A 51 12.68 -6.37 -11.33
N LYS A 52 11.60 -6.47 -12.11
CA LYS A 52 11.43 -5.67 -13.34
C LYS A 52 11.45 -4.18 -13.03
N ILE A 53 10.73 -3.74 -12.01
CA ILE A 53 10.73 -2.33 -11.54
C ILE A 53 12.14 -1.92 -11.09
N LYS A 54 12.93 -2.85 -10.53
CA LYS A 54 14.30 -2.61 -10.08
C LYS A 54 15.36 -2.77 -11.17
N GLY A 55 15.00 -3.19 -12.39
CA GLY A 55 15.95 -3.51 -13.46
C GLY A 55 16.82 -4.74 -13.17
N ARG A 56 16.34 -5.69 -12.36
CA ARG A 56 17.06 -6.91 -11.92
C ARG A 56 16.43 -8.21 -12.43
N TYR A 57 15.50 -8.12 -13.38
CA TYR A 57 14.79 -9.28 -13.90
C TYR A 57 15.72 -10.15 -14.75
N ASN A 58 16.00 -11.38 -14.31
CA ASN A 58 16.89 -12.30 -15.02
C ASN A 58 16.41 -13.77 -14.91
N PRO A 59 15.39 -14.18 -15.69
CA PRO A 59 14.79 -15.51 -15.58
C PRO A 59 15.71 -16.66 -16.06
N GLU A 60 16.78 -16.36 -16.79
CA GLU A 60 17.74 -17.36 -17.29
C GLU A 60 18.67 -17.88 -16.19
N GLU A 61 18.82 -17.13 -15.10
CA GLU A 61 19.70 -17.50 -14.00
C GLU A 61 19.14 -18.66 -13.18
N LYS A 62 20.01 -19.64 -12.87
CA LYS A 62 19.65 -20.79 -12.05
C LYS A 62 19.15 -20.33 -10.68
N ASN A 63 17.94 -20.77 -10.28
CA ASN A 63 17.26 -20.41 -9.04
C ASN A 63 16.80 -18.94 -8.93
N TYR A 64 16.75 -18.18 -10.04
CA TYR A 64 16.33 -16.78 -10.06
C TYR A 64 15.07 -16.50 -9.21
N TYR A 65 13.99 -17.24 -9.43
CA TYR A 65 12.71 -17.01 -8.74
C TYR A 65 12.79 -17.15 -7.21
N MET A 66 13.67 -18.05 -6.73
CA MET A 66 13.90 -18.22 -5.30
C MET A 66 14.69 -17.05 -4.72
N TYR A 67 15.70 -16.59 -5.46
CA TYR A 67 16.48 -15.41 -5.11
C TYR A 67 15.62 -14.15 -5.08
N ALA A 68 14.82 -13.92 -6.13
CA ALA A 68 13.86 -12.81 -6.22
C ALA A 68 12.93 -12.75 -4.99
N LYS A 69 12.35 -13.90 -4.59
CA LYS A 69 11.52 -14.01 -3.38
C LYS A 69 12.28 -13.64 -2.10
N GLN A 70 13.52 -14.12 -1.94
CA GLN A 70 14.34 -13.82 -0.77
C GLN A 70 14.71 -12.34 -0.71
N CYS A 71 15.17 -11.76 -1.82
CA CYS A 71 15.51 -10.35 -1.94
C CYS A 71 14.31 -9.45 -1.67
N PHE A 72 13.14 -9.80 -2.19
CA PHE A 72 11.89 -9.09 -1.91
C PHE A 72 11.58 -9.11 -0.40
N GLY A 73 11.65 -10.29 0.23
CA GLY A 73 11.42 -10.44 1.67
C GLY A 73 12.42 -9.67 2.52
N ALA A 74 13.70 -9.67 2.16
CA ALA A 74 14.74 -8.90 2.83
C ALA A 74 14.51 -7.39 2.68
N THR A 75 14.06 -6.93 1.51
CA THR A 75 13.76 -5.53 1.25
C THR A 75 12.57 -5.06 2.09
N LEU A 76 11.49 -5.84 2.12
CA LEU A 76 10.31 -5.54 2.96
C LEU A 76 10.67 -5.40 4.44
N LYS A 77 11.55 -6.26 4.96
CA LYS A 77 11.98 -6.19 6.37
C LYS A 77 12.77 -4.91 6.69
N LYS A 78 13.49 -4.35 5.72
CA LYS A 78 14.31 -3.15 5.90
C LYS A 78 13.52 -1.86 5.72
N GLN A 79 12.32 -1.93 5.15
CA GLN A 79 11.57 -0.75 4.77
C GLN A 79 10.78 -0.19 5.97
N SER A 80 11.16 0.98 6.46
CA SER A 80 10.50 1.66 7.58
C SER A 80 9.03 2.00 7.31
N SER A 81 8.69 2.27 6.05
CA SER A 81 7.33 2.58 5.63
C SER A 81 6.42 1.34 5.55
N VAL A 82 6.89 0.15 5.93
CA VAL A 82 6.12 -1.09 5.90
C VAL A 82 6.29 -1.85 7.22
N ARG A 83 5.19 -2.20 7.84
CA ARG A 83 5.17 -3.02 9.07
C ARG A 83 4.58 -4.39 8.77
N GLN A 84 5.28 -5.45 9.13
CA GLN A 84 4.69 -6.80 9.08
C GLN A 84 3.70 -6.98 10.23
N LEU A 85 2.51 -7.49 9.93
CA LEU A 85 1.48 -7.83 10.90
C LEU A 85 1.55 -9.32 11.26
N PRO A 86 1.21 -9.70 12.50
CA PRO A 86 1.13 -11.11 12.87
C PRO A 86 0.07 -11.82 12.02
N CYS A 87 0.39 -13.03 11.56
CA CYS A 87 -0.52 -13.87 10.80
C CYS A 87 -0.33 -15.33 11.23
N LYS A 88 -1.44 -16.05 11.43
CA LYS A 88 -1.42 -17.49 11.77
C LYS A 88 -1.17 -18.38 10.55
N ASP A 89 -1.46 -17.86 9.36
CA ASP A 89 -1.29 -18.60 8.12
C ASP A 89 0.18 -18.58 7.68
N LYS A 90 0.77 -19.77 7.54
CA LYS A 90 2.16 -19.95 7.12
C LYS A 90 2.41 -19.61 5.65
N TYR A 91 1.37 -19.58 4.83
CA TYR A 91 1.46 -19.29 3.40
C TYR A 91 1.06 -17.86 3.07
N VAL A 92 0.66 -17.05 4.06
CA VAL A 92 0.25 -15.67 3.86
C VAL A 92 1.03 -14.76 4.79
N LYS A 93 1.59 -13.67 4.24
CA LYS A 93 2.16 -12.60 5.04
C LYS A 93 1.28 -11.36 4.95
N LYS A 94 0.97 -10.77 6.10
CA LYS A 94 0.20 -9.53 6.19
C LYS A 94 1.13 -8.37 6.51
N TYR A 95 0.86 -7.23 5.90
CA TYR A 95 1.66 -6.03 6.01
C TYR A 95 0.74 -4.81 6.12
N GLN A 96 1.27 -3.76 6.74
CA GLN A 96 0.66 -2.44 6.79
C GLN A 96 1.63 -1.43 6.18
N LEU A 97 1.14 -0.64 5.22
CA LEU A 97 1.87 0.51 4.73
C LEU A 97 1.72 1.67 5.73
N MET A 98 2.83 2.13 6.27
CA MET A 98 2.88 3.28 7.18
C MET A 98 2.86 4.57 6.37
N MET A 99 2.15 5.58 6.88
CA MET A 99 2.26 6.95 6.35
C MET A 99 3.52 7.59 6.91
N ASP A 100 4.16 8.44 6.11
CA ASP A 100 5.16 9.35 6.64
C ASP A 100 4.49 10.38 7.56
N GLY A 101 5.27 10.97 8.47
CA GLY A 101 4.75 11.85 9.53
C GLY A 101 3.96 13.04 8.98
N ASP A 102 4.41 13.60 7.87
CA ASP A 102 3.77 14.75 7.23
C ASP A 102 2.50 14.36 6.47
N GLU A 103 2.51 13.26 5.70
CA GLU A 103 1.30 12.76 5.05
C GLU A 103 0.21 12.43 6.08
N ARG A 104 0.59 11.89 7.26
CA ARG A 104 -0.37 11.58 8.33
C ARG A 104 -1.00 12.85 8.88
N LYS A 105 -0.22 13.92 9.10
CA LYS A 105 -0.73 15.20 9.57
C LYS A 105 -1.70 15.81 8.56
N GLU A 106 -1.31 15.83 7.29
CA GLU A 106 -2.13 16.37 6.22
C GLU A 106 -3.44 15.58 6.06
N MET A 107 -3.37 14.24 6.09
CA MET A 107 -4.56 13.39 6.03
C MET A 107 -5.50 13.60 7.23
N MET A 108 -4.96 13.77 8.44
CA MET A 108 -5.74 14.09 9.64
C MET A 108 -6.40 15.47 9.52
N GLN A 109 -5.66 16.46 9.00
CA GLN A 109 -6.17 17.80 8.78
C GLN A 109 -7.32 17.79 7.76
N ILE A 110 -7.13 17.15 6.60
CA ILE A 110 -8.17 16.99 5.58
C ILE A 110 -9.38 16.22 6.13
N ARG A 111 -9.16 15.13 6.89
CA ARG A 111 -10.25 14.40 7.57
C ARG A 111 -11.06 15.28 8.52
N SER A 112 -10.43 16.25 9.18
CA SER A 112 -11.14 17.16 10.09
C SER A 112 -12.08 18.13 9.37
N PHE A 113 -11.79 18.45 8.10
CA PHE A 113 -12.60 19.37 7.29
C PHE A 113 -13.70 18.69 6.49
N ILE A 114 -13.63 17.36 6.32
CA ILE A 114 -14.58 16.63 5.46
C ILE A 114 -15.59 15.86 6.31
N PRO A 115 -16.90 16.13 6.17
CA PRO A 115 -17.94 15.37 6.84
C PRO A 115 -17.82 13.86 6.60
N SER A 116 -18.02 13.07 7.66
CA SER A 116 -17.98 11.60 7.60
C SER A 116 -18.92 11.00 6.56
N SER A 117 -20.01 11.70 6.21
CA SER A 117 -20.95 11.31 5.16
C SER A 117 -20.34 11.37 3.75
N ILE A 118 -19.45 12.32 3.49
CA ILE A 118 -18.71 12.43 2.22
C ILE A 118 -17.63 11.34 2.14
N ILE A 119 -16.92 11.12 3.24
CA ILE A 119 -15.90 10.06 3.35
C ILE A 119 -16.54 8.68 3.12
N ARG A 120 -17.71 8.42 3.71
CA ARG A 120 -18.44 7.15 3.51
C ARG A 120 -18.89 6.94 2.07
N LYS A 121 -19.27 8.01 1.34
CA LYS A 121 -19.69 7.92 -0.06
C LYS A 121 -18.50 7.76 -1.02
N ASN A 122 -17.33 8.28 -0.65
CA ASN A 122 -16.11 8.15 -1.44
C ASN A 122 -14.88 8.01 -0.53
N PRO A 123 -14.53 6.77 -0.12
CA PRO A 123 -13.43 6.53 0.81
C PRO A 123 -12.05 6.92 0.24
N PHE A 124 -11.95 7.13 -1.07
CA PHE A 124 -10.73 7.50 -1.78
C PHE A 124 -10.53 9.01 -1.93
N TYR A 125 -11.52 9.82 -1.51
CA TYR A 125 -11.50 11.26 -1.70
C TYR A 125 -10.29 11.93 -1.03
N ILE A 126 -9.98 11.51 0.20
CA ILE A 126 -8.89 12.07 1.00
C ILE A 126 -7.53 11.65 0.45
N GLU A 127 -7.37 10.38 0.07
CA GLU A 127 -6.11 9.88 -0.50
C GLU A 127 -5.79 10.55 -1.84
N LYS A 128 -6.82 10.80 -2.67
CA LYS A 128 -6.67 11.58 -3.90
C LYS A 128 -6.25 13.03 -3.62
N MET A 129 -6.73 13.66 -2.55
CA MET A 129 -6.35 15.02 -2.20
C MET A 129 -4.88 15.12 -1.75
N VAL A 130 -4.44 14.21 -0.87
CA VAL A 130 -3.05 14.17 -0.39
C VAL A 130 -2.07 13.90 -1.55
N LYS A 131 -2.42 13.01 -2.48
CA LYS A 131 -1.53 12.65 -3.61
C LYS A 131 -1.52 13.64 -4.77
N ALA A 132 -2.49 14.54 -4.87
CA ALA A 132 -2.66 15.38 -6.06
C ALA A 132 -1.97 16.74 -5.98
N GLU A 133 -1.25 17.08 -4.90
CA GLU A 133 -0.70 18.43 -4.65
C GLU A 133 -1.70 19.56 -4.95
N ARG A 134 -3.01 19.29 -4.83
CA ARG A 134 -4.02 20.30 -5.12
C ARG A 134 -4.15 21.21 -3.90
N PRO A 135 -4.08 22.55 -4.06
CA PRO A 135 -4.37 23.45 -2.96
C PRO A 135 -5.76 23.11 -2.42
N LEU A 136 -5.87 23.11 -1.08
CA LEU A 136 -7.11 22.92 -0.35
C LEU A 136 -8.25 23.70 -1.05
N PRO A 137 -9.44 23.11 -1.26
CA PRO A 137 -10.55 23.84 -1.84
C PRO A 137 -10.84 25.06 -0.95
N THR A 138 -10.61 26.25 -1.51
CA THR A 138 -10.80 27.54 -0.84
C THR A 138 -12.26 27.75 -0.37
N SER A 139 -13.17 26.89 -0.81
CA SER A 139 -14.59 26.88 -0.47
C SER A 139 -14.91 26.41 0.97
N VAL A 140 -13.92 26.04 1.80
CA VAL A 140 -14.14 25.68 3.22
C VAL A 140 -13.68 26.78 4.19
N ILE A 141 -13.03 27.84 3.70
CA ILE A 141 -12.71 29.02 4.51
C ILE A 141 -13.88 30.00 4.42
N HIS A 142 -15.02 29.69 5.03
CA HIS A 142 -15.98 30.68 5.55
C HIS A 142 -16.70 30.01 6.73
N LYS A 143 -16.10 30.11 7.91
CA LYS A 143 -16.89 30.25 9.12
C LYS A 143 -16.74 31.69 9.53
N ASP A 144 -17.70 32.50 9.08
CA ASP A 144 -17.91 33.84 9.60
C ASP A 144 -18.00 33.75 11.13
N HIS A 145 -16.94 34.21 11.79
CA HIS A 145 -17.03 34.64 13.17
C HIS A 145 -17.77 35.97 13.18
N THR A 146 -19.09 35.94 13.02
CA THR A 146 -19.94 37.03 13.45
C THR A 146 -19.99 37.01 14.97
N TYR A 147 -19.03 37.70 15.59
CA TYR A 147 -19.20 38.26 16.92
C TYR A 147 -20.38 39.23 16.85
N HIS A 148 -21.55 38.82 17.34
CA HIS A 148 -22.54 39.78 17.81
C HIS A 148 -22.08 40.27 19.18
N SER A 149 -21.48 41.45 19.17
CA SER A 149 -21.30 42.30 20.34
C SER A 149 -22.54 43.17 20.50
N LYS A 150 -23.03 43.18 21.75
CA LYS A 150 -24.09 44.01 22.35
C LYS A 150 -25.52 43.51 22.24
#